data_AF-A0A958ETH1-F1
#
_entry.id   AF-A0A958ETH1-F1
#
_cell.length_a   1.000
_cell.length_b   1.000
_cell.length_c   1.000
_cell.angle_alpha   90.00
_cell.angle_beta   90.00
_cell.angle_gamma   90.00
#
_symmetry.space_group_name_H-M   'P 1'
#
loop_
_entity.id
_entity.type
_entity.pdbx_description
1 polymer ?
#
loop_
_entity_poly.entity_id
_entity_poly.type
_entity_poly.pdbx_seq_one_letter_code
_entity_poly.pdbx_strand_id
1 'polypeptide(L)'
;MLKKLITVISLTTLYSIIRYLINGPVSINNLPVFILNKSVAMASVLFLTFSIFNYLKNDDRKKQFWGTVMFHSVCIHILLSSLILSKAYYPKFFGPEKMNLTGELVLLFGVLAAYFFTIAKQKQSQLVTKRRLQIFALLFLSAHLVSMDISGWIHVSKWNGGFPPISLISFIFSLSSIFLLLIPHKIMRIPPRLKSGSV
;
A
#
# COMPACT_ATOMS: atom_id res chain seq x y z
N MET A 1 -17.02 -5.47 9.02
CA MET A 1 -15.65 -5.08 8.64
C MET A 1 -14.78 -6.30 8.38
N LEU A 2 -14.83 -7.32 9.25
CA LEU A 2 -14.10 -8.59 9.08
C LEU A 2 -14.29 -9.27 7.71
N LYS A 3 -15.53 -9.45 7.23
CA LYS A 3 -15.79 -10.02 5.89
C LYS A 3 -15.02 -9.27 4.78
N LYS A 4 -15.05 -7.93 4.80
CA LYS A 4 -14.32 -7.10 3.82
C LYS A 4 -12.81 -7.22 3.94
N LEU A 5 -12.29 -7.33 5.18
CA LEU A 5 -10.88 -7.56 5.43
C LEU A 5 -10.42 -8.87 4.78
N ILE A 6 -11.13 -9.96 5.07
CA ILE A 6 -10.87 -11.29 4.49
C ILE A 6 -10.92 -11.22 2.97
N THR A 7 -11.97 -10.62 2.40
CA THR A 7 -12.10 -10.46 0.95
C THR A 7 -10.89 -9.76 0.33
N VAL A 8 -10.42 -8.63 0.89
CA VAL A 8 -9.28 -7.91 0.33
C VAL A 8 -7.99 -8.73 0.43
N ILE A 9 -7.74 -9.39 1.56
CA ILE A 9 -6.58 -10.26 1.72
C ILE A 9 -6.64 -11.40 0.68
N SER A 10 -7.75 -12.12 0.60
CA SER A 10 -7.92 -13.21 -0.36
C SER A 10 -7.74 -12.76 -1.81
N LEU A 11 -8.31 -11.61 -2.21
CA LEU A 11 -8.18 -11.10 -3.57
C LEU A 11 -6.74 -10.68 -3.90
N THR A 12 -6.05 -9.98 -2.99
CA THR A 12 -4.66 -9.58 -3.22
C THR A 12 -3.70 -10.77 -3.21
N THR A 13 -4.00 -11.81 -2.41
CA THR A 13 -3.24 -13.06 -2.42
C THR A 13 -3.46 -13.82 -3.72
N LEU A 14 -4.72 -14.00 -4.14
CA LEU A 14 -5.05 -14.65 -5.40
C LEU A 14 -4.40 -13.94 -6.58
N TYR A 15 -4.47 -12.60 -6.60
CA TYR A 15 -3.80 -11.79 -7.61
C TYR A 15 -2.29 -12.03 -7.65
N SER A 16 -1.64 -12.08 -6.47
CA SER A 16 -0.20 -12.32 -6.35
C SER A 16 0.18 -13.72 -6.84
N ILE A 17 -0.61 -14.74 -6.51
CA ILE A 17 -0.40 -16.11 -6.97
C ILE A 17 -0.50 -16.17 -8.50
N ILE A 18 -1.59 -15.67 -9.08
CA ILE A 18 -1.79 -15.69 -10.53
C ILE A 18 -0.64 -14.98 -11.25
N ARG A 19 -0.25 -13.81 -10.77
CA ARG A 19 0.77 -12.98 -11.43
C ARG A 19 2.18 -13.54 -11.32
N TYR A 20 2.59 -14.01 -10.14
CA TYR A 20 3.98 -14.34 -9.86
C TYR A 20 4.28 -15.84 -9.97
N LEU A 21 3.33 -16.71 -9.58
CA LEU A 21 3.50 -18.16 -9.60
C LEU A 21 3.01 -18.78 -10.92
N ILE A 22 1.78 -18.46 -11.35
CA ILE A 22 1.19 -19.08 -12.54
C ILE A 22 1.77 -18.47 -13.81
N ASN A 23 1.76 -17.13 -13.90
CA ASN A 23 2.18 -16.40 -15.09
C ASN A 23 3.59 -15.81 -14.99
N GLY A 24 4.26 -16.00 -13.85
CA GLY A 24 5.57 -15.41 -13.55
C GLY A 24 6.64 -16.45 -13.29
N PRO A 25 7.91 -16.03 -13.15
CA PRO A 25 9.04 -16.94 -13.03
C PRO A 25 9.28 -17.46 -11.61
N VAL A 26 8.35 -17.26 -10.66
CA VAL A 26 8.59 -17.57 -9.24
C VAL A 26 8.24 -19.02 -8.94
N SER A 27 9.19 -19.78 -8.39
CA SER A 27 8.96 -21.16 -7.92
C SER A 27 8.00 -21.22 -6.72
N ILE A 28 7.23 -22.31 -6.62
CA ILE A 28 6.29 -22.59 -5.51
C ILE A 28 6.97 -22.58 -4.13
N ASN A 29 8.26 -22.90 -4.07
CA ASN A 29 9.03 -22.88 -2.82
C ASN A 29 9.13 -21.46 -2.20
N ASN A 30 8.98 -20.41 -3.02
CA ASN A 30 9.00 -19.03 -2.56
C ASN A 30 7.60 -18.51 -2.15
N LEU A 31 6.56 -19.35 -2.20
CA LEU A 31 5.19 -18.97 -1.87
C LEU A 31 5.04 -18.37 -0.46
N PRO A 32 5.58 -18.96 0.63
CA PRO A 32 5.25 -18.51 1.98
C PRO A 32 5.63 -17.06 2.26
N VAL A 33 6.84 -16.64 1.89
CA VAL A 33 7.35 -15.29 2.23
C VAL A 33 7.20 -14.34 1.06
N PHE A 34 7.58 -14.72 -0.16
CA PHE A 34 7.58 -13.80 -1.29
C PHE A 34 6.16 -13.40 -1.72
N ILE A 35 5.26 -14.38 -1.88
CA ILE A 35 3.88 -14.10 -2.31
C ILE A 35 3.12 -13.37 -1.22
N LEU A 36 3.27 -13.79 0.04
CA LEU A 36 2.64 -13.12 1.18
C LEU A 36 3.12 -11.66 1.29
N ASN A 37 4.43 -11.42 1.10
CA ASN A 37 4.98 -10.07 1.12
C ASN A 37 4.30 -9.17 0.07
N LYS A 38 4.15 -9.68 -1.17
CA LYS A 38 3.48 -8.93 -2.27
C LYS A 38 1.99 -8.68 -1.98
N SER A 39 1.29 -9.69 -1.47
CA SER A 39 -0.13 -9.57 -1.14
C SER A 39 -0.37 -8.58 -0.01
N VAL A 40 0.38 -8.68 1.09
CA VAL A 40 0.22 -7.81 2.26
C VAL A 40 0.59 -6.37 1.94
N ALA A 41 1.64 -6.15 1.13
CA ALA A 41 2.01 -4.82 0.64
C ALA A 41 0.83 -4.15 -0.09
N MET A 42 0.24 -4.84 -1.08
CA MET A 42 -0.90 -4.32 -1.82
C MET A 42 -2.12 -4.08 -0.93
N ALA A 43 -2.44 -5.05 -0.05
CA ALA A 43 -3.57 -4.95 0.87
C ALA A 43 -3.43 -3.73 1.80
N SER A 44 -2.23 -3.44 2.30
CA SER A 44 -1.97 -2.30 3.17
C SER A 44 -2.35 -0.96 2.51
N VAL A 45 -2.04 -0.79 1.23
CA VAL A 45 -2.39 0.43 0.48
C VAL A 45 -3.90 0.53 0.28
N LEU A 46 -4.59 -0.58 0.00
CA LEU A 46 -6.05 -0.59 -0.09
C LEU A 46 -6.70 -0.23 1.26
N PHE A 47 -6.18 -0.75 2.37
CA PHE A 47 -6.65 -0.39 3.71
C PHE A 47 -6.40 1.09 4.02
N LEU A 48 -5.28 1.66 3.57
CA LEU A 48 -5.02 3.09 3.67
C LEU A 48 -6.10 3.90 2.94
N THR A 49 -6.40 3.54 1.68
CA THR A 49 -7.45 4.20 0.89
C THR A 49 -8.81 4.09 1.57
N PHE A 50 -9.17 2.91 2.12
CA PHE A 50 -10.41 2.76 2.88
C PHE A 50 -10.43 3.62 4.14
N SER A 51 -9.32 3.74 4.86
CA SER A 51 -9.20 4.62 6.02
C SER A 51 -9.50 6.06 5.65
N ILE A 52 -8.87 6.57 4.58
CA ILE A 52 -9.05 7.94 4.09
C ILE A 52 -10.47 8.17 3.58
N PHE A 53 -11.03 7.22 2.84
CA PHE A 53 -12.41 7.31 2.36
C PHE A 53 -13.42 7.37 3.51
N ASN A 54 -13.22 6.60 4.59
CA ASN A 54 -14.08 6.66 5.76
C ASN A 54 -13.85 7.92 6.60
N TYR A 55 -12.64 8.50 6.59
CA TYR A 55 -12.39 9.83 7.13
C TYR A 55 -13.24 10.89 6.43
N LEU A 56 -13.31 10.88 5.09
CA LEU A 56 -14.15 11.81 4.32
C LEU A 56 -15.66 11.61 4.58
N LYS A 57 -16.07 10.41 4.95
CA LYS A 57 -17.46 10.09 5.34
C LYS A 57 -17.78 10.41 6.79
N ASN A 58 -16.83 10.94 7.56
CA ASN A 58 -16.97 11.16 9.01
C ASN A 58 -17.34 9.87 9.78
N ASP A 59 -16.88 8.70 9.32
CA ASP A 59 -17.06 7.41 10.01
C ASP A 59 -15.77 7.05 10.76
N ASP A 60 -15.60 7.63 11.94
CA ASP A 60 -14.37 7.49 12.74
C ASP A 60 -14.08 6.04 13.14
N ARG A 61 -15.13 5.23 13.39
CA ARG A 61 -14.98 3.80 13.75
C ARG A 61 -14.34 3.03 12.59
N LYS A 62 -14.85 3.20 11.37
CA LYS A 62 -14.29 2.50 10.19
C LYS A 62 -12.92 3.04 9.82
N LYS A 63 -12.73 4.37 9.87
CA LYS A 63 -11.42 5.01 9.68
C LYS A 63 -10.38 4.41 10.61
N GLN A 64 -10.65 4.35 11.92
CA GLN A 64 -9.71 3.82 12.90
C GLN A 64 -9.42 2.33 12.67
N PHE A 65 -10.45 1.53 12.36
CA PHE A 65 -10.29 0.11 12.04
C PHE A 65 -9.35 -0.08 10.84
N TRP A 66 -9.64 0.56 9.71
CA TRP A 66 -8.84 0.40 8.50
C TRP A 66 -7.44 0.98 8.63
N GLY A 67 -7.27 2.12 9.30
CA GLY A 67 -5.94 2.69 9.59
C GLY A 67 -5.10 1.80 10.50
N THR A 68 -5.72 1.10 11.46
CA THR A 68 -5.03 0.15 12.34
C THR A 68 -4.60 -1.11 11.59
N VAL A 69 -5.50 -1.70 10.80
CA VAL A 69 -5.18 -2.86 9.96
C VAL A 69 -4.08 -2.52 8.95
N MET A 70 -4.19 -1.37 8.28
CA MET A 70 -3.16 -0.86 7.38
C MET A 70 -1.78 -0.81 8.06
N PHE A 71 -1.70 -0.22 9.25
CA PHE A 71 -0.44 -0.09 9.99
C PHE A 71 0.17 -1.46 10.31
N HIS A 72 -0.62 -2.41 10.82
CA HIS A 72 -0.13 -3.77 11.09
C HIS A 72 0.32 -4.48 9.81
N SER A 73 -0.41 -4.33 8.70
CA SER A 73 -0.01 -4.88 7.41
C SER A 73 1.31 -4.28 6.91
N VAL A 74 1.54 -2.97 7.09
CA VAL A 74 2.84 -2.35 6.78
C VAL A 74 3.96 -2.94 7.64
N CYS A 75 3.75 -3.13 8.94
CA CYS A 75 4.75 -3.77 9.81
C CYS A 75 5.09 -5.19 9.33
N ILE A 76 4.08 -5.99 8.99
CA ILE A 76 4.27 -7.33 8.43
C ILE A 76 5.04 -7.25 7.10
N HIS A 77 4.67 -6.35 6.20
CA HIS A 77 5.37 -6.14 4.93
C HIS A 77 6.85 -5.79 5.12
N ILE A 78 7.17 -4.90 6.07
CA ILE A 78 8.55 -4.51 6.40
C ILE A 78 9.32 -5.74 6.87
N LEU A 79 8.79 -6.49 7.84
CA LEU A 79 9.43 -7.69 8.38
C LEU A 79 9.65 -8.75 7.29
N LEU A 80 8.63 -9.05 6.50
CA LEU A 80 8.75 -10.01 5.39
C LEU A 80 9.78 -9.55 4.36
N SER A 81 9.78 -8.25 4.01
CA SER A 81 10.75 -7.70 3.06
C SER A 81 12.18 -7.79 3.59
N SER A 82 12.41 -7.52 4.88
CA SER A 82 13.72 -7.68 5.53
C SER A 82 14.21 -9.12 5.49
N LEU A 83 13.33 -10.12 5.69
CA LEU A 83 13.71 -11.54 5.64
C LEU A 83 14.22 -11.99 4.27
N ILE A 84 13.73 -11.38 3.19
CA ILE A 84 14.11 -11.74 1.81
C ILE A 84 14.91 -10.64 1.10
N LEU A 85 15.47 -9.68 1.85
CA LEU A 85 16.25 -8.59 1.28
C LEU A 85 17.64 -9.08 0.84
N SER A 86 17.69 -9.68 -0.35
CA SER A 86 18.94 -10.16 -0.94
C SER A 86 18.92 -10.08 -2.48
N LYS A 87 20.10 -10.16 -3.08
CA LYS A 87 20.28 -10.20 -4.54
C LYS A 87 19.56 -11.39 -5.19
N ALA A 88 19.41 -12.50 -4.48
CA ALA A 88 18.70 -13.69 -4.98
C ALA A 88 17.21 -13.41 -5.23
N TYR A 89 16.57 -12.63 -4.35
CA TYR A 89 15.15 -12.28 -4.49
C TYR A 89 14.92 -10.99 -5.30
N TYR A 90 15.84 -10.02 -5.20
CA TYR A 90 15.70 -8.71 -5.82
C TYR A 90 16.94 -8.29 -6.60
N PRO A 91 17.34 -9.04 -7.65
CA PRO A 91 18.60 -8.78 -8.35
C PRO A 91 18.71 -7.35 -8.90
N LYS A 92 17.58 -6.73 -9.25
CA LYS A 92 17.51 -5.34 -9.72
C LYS A 92 17.99 -4.31 -8.70
N PHE A 93 17.94 -4.61 -7.40
CA PHE A 93 18.29 -3.67 -6.32
C PHE A 93 19.76 -3.78 -5.88
N PHE A 94 20.51 -4.73 -6.42
CA PHE A 94 21.87 -5.01 -6.00
C PHE A 94 22.86 -4.93 -7.17
N GLY A 95 24.01 -4.33 -6.91
CA GLY A 95 25.19 -4.41 -7.76
C GLY A 95 26.02 -5.67 -7.45
N PRO A 96 27.33 -5.66 -7.77
CA PRO A 96 28.24 -6.74 -7.43
C PRO A 96 28.36 -6.98 -5.93
N GLU A 97 28.65 -5.93 -5.15
CA GLU A 97 29.01 -6.06 -3.72
C GLU A 97 27.94 -5.51 -2.76
N LYS A 98 27.19 -4.49 -3.18
CA LYS A 98 26.21 -3.78 -2.34
C LYS A 98 24.97 -3.40 -3.12
N MET A 99 23.99 -2.80 -2.45
CA MET A 99 22.84 -2.21 -3.14
C MET A 99 23.30 -1.17 -4.17
N ASN A 100 22.59 -1.13 -5.29
CA ASN A 100 22.73 -0.03 -6.23
C ASN A 100 21.83 1.14 -5.81
N LEU A 101 21.95 2.28 -6.50
CA LEU A 101 21.16 3.47 -6.21
C LEU A 101 19.64 3.19 -6.19
N THR A 102 19.15 2.34 -7.09
CA THR A 102 17.73 1.95 -7.11
C THR A 102 17.32 1.24 -5.82
N GLY A 103 18.12 0.27 -5.36
CA GLY A 103 17.88 -0.44 -4.10
C GLY A 103 17.89 0.49 -2.89
N GLU A 104 18.88 1.39 -2.82
CA GLU A 104 19.00 2.37 -1.74
C GLU A 104 17.79 3.31 -1.69
N LEU A 105 17.37 3.86 -2.84
CA LEU A 105 16.19 4.75 -2.91
C LEU A 105 14.89 4.04 -2.54
N VAL A 106 14.70 2.79 -3.00
CA VAL A 106 13.53 1.99 -2.63
C VAL A 106 13.45 1.84 -1.11
N LEU A 107 14.55 1.49 -0.45
CA LEU A 107 14.54 1.33 1.01
C LEU A 107 14.38 2.66 1.74
N LEU A 108 15.11 3.70 1.34
CA LEU A 108 15.03 5.03 1.95
C LEU A 108 13.60 5.57 1.92
N PHE A 109 12.94 5.56 0.76
CA PHE A 109 11.57 6.03 0.64
C PHE A 109 10.57 5.15 1.40
N GLY A 110 10.80 3.84 1.47
CA GLY A 110 10.00 2.94 2.30
C GLY A 110 10.09 3.27 3.79
N VAL A 111 11.31 3.52 4.29
CA VAL A 111 11.56 3.90 5.69
C VAL A 111 10.94 5.26 6.00
N LEU A 112 11.14 6.26 5.14
CA LEU A 112 10.55 7.59 5.33
C LEU A 112 9.02 7.52 5.32
N ALA A 113 8.41 6.75 4.43
CA ALA A 113 6.96 6.56 4.43
C ALA A 113 6.47 5.96 5.76
N ALA A 114 7.11 4.89 6.24
CA ALA A 114 6.77 4.25 7.51
C ALA A 114 6.95 5.19 8.71
N TYR A 115 8.00 6.00 8.72
CA TYR A 115 8.26 7.01 9.74
C TYR A 115 7.13 8.04 9.81
N PHE A 116 6.76 8.66 8.68
CA PHE A 116 5.68 9.65 8.65
C PHE A 116 4.31 9.04 9.00
N PHE A 117 4.02 7.81 8.59
CA PHE A 117 2.80 7.11 9.05
C PHE A 117 2.77 6.88 10.56
N THR A 118 3.92 6.56 11.16
CA THR A 118 4.05 6.35 12.60
C THR A 118 3.78 7.64 13.37
N ILE A 119 4.34 8.77 12.93
CA ILE A 119 4.08 10.08 13.56
C ILE A 119 2.61 10.47 13.36
N ALA A 120 2.05 10.28 12.16
CA ALA A 120 0.65 10.61 11.88
C ALA A 120 -0.35 9.82 12.76
N LYS A 121 0.03 8.64 13.25
CA LYS A 121 -0.78 7.81 14.17
C LYS A 121 -0.82 8.37 15.60
N GLN A 122 0.13 9.20 16.01
CA GLN A 122 0.22 9.70 17.38
C GLN A 122 -1.00 10.55 17.76
N LYS A 123 -1.58 10.28 18.95
CA LYS A 123 -2.83 10.93 19.40
C LYS A 123 -2.70 12.45 19.53
N GLN A 124 -1.56 12.94 20.00
CA GLN A 124 -1.32 14.36 20.35
C GLN A 124 -1.16 15.30 19.15
N SER A 125 -1.01 14.80 17.92
CA SER A 125 -0.86 15.66 16.76
C SER A 125 -2.19 16.34 16.38
N GLN A 126 -2.13 17.66 16.14
CA GLN A 126 -3.27 18.44 15.64
C GLN A 126 -3.77 17.89 14.29
N LEU A 127 -5.07 18.03 13.98
CA LEU A 127 -5.67 17.45 12.77
C LEU A 127 -5.00 17.93 11.47
N VAL A 128 -4.70 19.23 11.37
CA VAL A 128 -4.02 19.81 10.20
C VAL A 128 -2.63 19.21 10.02
N THR A 129 -1.90 19.04 11.13
CA THR A 129 -0.58 18.40 11.15
C THR A 129 -0.68 16.93 10.75
N LYS A 130 -1.65 16.16 11.26
CA LYS A 130 -1.90 14.76 10.88
C LYS A 130 -2.15 14.61 9.38
N ARG A 131 -2.98 15.46 8.79
CA ARG A 131 -3.28 15.43 7.35
C ARG A 131 -2.03 15.69 6.51
N ARG A 132 -1.23 16.70 6.86
CA ARG A 132 0.03 17.00 6.17
C ARG A 132 1.02 15.84 6.27
N LEU A 133 1.18 15.26 7.46
CA LEU A 133 2.05 14.09 7.68
C LEU A 133 1.61 12.88 6.86
N GLN A 134 0.29 12.62 6.75
CA GLN A 134 -0.24 11.56 5.89
C GLN A 134 0.06 11.80 4.41
N ILE A 135 -0.04 13.05 3.95
CA ILE A 135 0.32 13.41 2.57
C ILE A 135 1.82 13.17 2.34
N PHE A 136 2.70 13.60 3.24
CA PHE A 136 4.13 13.30 3.13
C PHE A 136 4.41 11.79 3.12
N ALA A 137 3.77 11.02 4.00
CA ALA A 137 3.89 9.56 4.02
C ALA A 137 3.48 8.93 2.69
N LEU A 138 2.37 9.39 2.10
CA LEU A 138 1.90 8.95 0.78
C LEU A 138 2.83 9.37 -0.37
N LEU A 139 3.45 10.55 -0.30
CA LEU A 139 4.43 10.99 -1.30
C LEU A 139 5.68 10.09 -1.26
N PHE A 140 6.18 9.77 -0.07
CA PHE A 140 7.29 8.83 0.07
C PHE A 140 6.90 7.40 -0.32
N LEU A 141 5.68 6.95 -0.01
CA LEU A 141 5.16 5.67 -0.49
C LEU A 141 5.11 5.63 -2.03
N SER A 142 4.62 6.69 -2.66
CA SER A 142 4.59 6.82 -4.12
C SER A 142 6.00 6.81 -4.70
N ALA A 143 6.95 7.53 -4.10
CA ALA A 143 8.36 7.52 -4.50
C ALA A 143 8.97 6.11 -4.36
N HIS A 144 8.72 5.41 -3.25
CA HIS A 144 9.13 4.02 -3.05
C HIS A 144 8.64 3.10 -4.18
N LEU A 145 7.37 3.22 -4.58
CA LEU A 145 6.78 2.42 -5.66
C LEU A 145 7.36 2.76 -7.04
N VAL A 146 7.55 4.04 -7.34
CA VAL A 146 8.16 4.52 -8.59
C VAL A 146 9.60 4.04 -8.71
N SER A 147 10.39 4.16 -7.64
CA SER A 147 11.78 3.71 -7.60
C SER A 147 11.91 2.20 -7.81
N MET A 148 10.92 1.39 -7.42
CA MET A 148 10.97 -0.05 -7.67
C MET A 148 10.97 -0.38 -9.17
N ASP A 149 10.00 0.13 -9.96
CA ASP A 149 9.89 -0.30 -11.36
C ASP A 149 9.01 0.56 -12.29
N ILE A 150 9.32 1.85 -12.46
CA ILE A 150 8.58 2.70 -13.44
C ILE A 150 8.64 2.17 -14.89
N SER A 151 9.77 1.59 -15.32
CA SER A 151 9.89 1.04 -16.68
C SER A 151 8.95 -0.16 -16.89
N GLY A 152 8.82 -1.04 -15.88
CA GLY A 152 7.88 -2.16 -15.92
C GLY A 152 6.41 -1.75 -15.98
N TRP A 153 6.07 -0.51 -15.59
CA TRP A 153 4.70 0.00 -15.71
C TRP A 153 4.32 0.35 -17.14
N ILE A 154 5.28 0.86 -17.92
CA ILE A 154 5.03 1.38 -19.28
C ILE A 154 5.02 0.25 -20.31
N HIS A 155 5.91 -0.73 -20.14
CA HIS A 155 6.04 -1.84 -21.09
C HIS A 155 5.02 -2.96 -20.79
N VAL A 156 3.78 -2.78 -21.28
CA VAL A 156 2.67 -3.73 -21.11
C VAL A 156 3.03 -5.14 -21.61
N SER A 157 3.87 -5.25 -22.65
CA SER A 157 4.36 -6.54 -23.16
C SER A 157 5.17 -7.35 -22.13
N LYS A 158 5.72 -6.71 -21.09
CA LYS A 158 6.46 -7.37 -19.99
C LYS A 158 5.55 -7.76 -18.81
N TRP A 159 4.24 -7.58 -18.94
CA TRP A 159 3.31 -7.93 -17.87
C TRP A 159 3.03 -9.43 -17.86
N ASN A 160 3.47 -10.12 -16.81
CA ASN A 160 3.17 -11.54 -16.59
C ASN A 160 1.66 -11.82 -16.74
N GLY A 161 1.29 -12.58 -17.76
CA GLY A 161 -0.09 -12.93 -18.09
C GLY A 161 -0.99 -11.75 -18.46
N GLY A 162 -0.40 -10.60 -18.87
CA GLY A 162 -1.15 -9.37 -19.15
C GLY A 162 -1.67 -8.64 -17.90
N PHE A 163 -1.32 -9.10 -16.70
CA PHE A 163 -1.74 -8.47 -15.44
C PHE A 163 -0.84 -7.28 -15.09
N PRO A 164 -1.38 -6.13 -14.66
CA PRO A 164 -0.54 -4.99 -14.26
C PRO A 164 0.41 -5.32 -13.09
N PRO A 165 1.56 -4.63 -12.95
CA PRO A 165 2.40 -4.75 -11.77
C PRO A 165 1.65 -4.35 -10.50
N ILE A 166 1.81 -5.10 -9.40
CA ILE A 166 1.22 -4.74 -8.10
C ILE A 166 1.66 -3.34 -7.65
N SER A 167 2.90 -2.95 -7.94
CA SER A 167 3.41 -1.61 -7.62
C SER A 167 2.64 -0.51 -8.36
N LEU A 168 2.24 -0.74 -9.62
CA LEU A 168 1.42 0.21 -10.39
C LEU A 168 0.01 0.35 -9.78
N ILE A 169 -0.64 -0.77 -9.46
CA ILE A 169 -1.97 -0.73 -8.83
C ILE A 169 -1.89 0.03 -7.50
N SER A 170 -0.90 -0.31 -6.67
CA SER A 170 -0.66 0.35 -5.39
C SER A 170 -0.37 1.84 -5.55
N PHE A 171 0.37 2.22 -6.60
CA PHE A 171 0.67 3.62 -6.91
C PHE A 171 -0.59 4.40 -7.26
N ILE A 172 -1.50 3.83 -8.07
CA ILE A 172 -2.79 4.46 -8.42
C ILE A 172 -3.65 4.68 -7.16
N PHE A 173 -3.71 3.70 -6.25
CA PHE A 173 -4.44 3.85 -4.98
C PHE A 173 -3.77 4.86 -4.03
N SER A 174 -2.44 4.93 -4.02
CA SER A 174 -1.68 5.96 -3.29
C SER A 174 -2.01 7.37 -3.82
N LEU A 175 -1.96 7.58 -5.15
CA LEU A 175 -2.32 8.86 -5.77
C LEU A 175 -3.77 9.23 -5.50
N SER A 176 -4.69 8.27 -5.60
CA SER A 176 -6.10 8.48 -5.27
C SER A 176 -6.26 8.91 -3.81
N SER A 177 -5.50 8.32 -2.90
CA SER A 177 -5.48 8.67 -1.48
C SER A 177 -4.96 10.09 -1.23
N ILE A 178 -3.92 10.51 -1.95
CA ILE A 178 -3.41 11.89 -1.92
C ILE A 178 -4.50 12.84 -2.41
N PHE A 179 -5.10 12.57 -3.57
CA PHE A 179 -6.17 13.40 -4.13
C PHE A 179 -7.34 13.56 -3.16
N LEU A 180 -7.81 12.47 -2.57
CA LEU A 180 -8.87 12.48 -1.55
C LEU A 180 -8.48 13.32 -0.33
N LEU A 181 -7.22 13.24 0.11
CA LEU A 181 -6.69 14.07 1.18
C LEU A 181 -6.42 15.51 0.79
N LEU A 182 -6.46 15.92 -0.48
CA LEU A 182 -6.33 17.32 -0.89
C LEU A 182 -7.68 18.05 -0.91
N ILE A 183 -8.79 17.32 -1.07
CA ILE A 183 -10.11 17.94 -1.10
C ILE A 183 -10.43 18.59 0.27
N PRO A 184 -10.85 19.86 0.31
CA PRO A 184 -11.22 20.53 1.56
C PRO A 184 -12.37 19.82 2.29
N HIS A 185 -12.19 19.57 3.58
CA HIS A 185 -13.16 18.87 4.43
C HIS A 185 -14.57 19.51 4.44
N LYS A 186 -14.67 20.82 4.18
CA LYS A 186 -15.96 21.54 4.12
C LYS A 186 -16.82 21.18 2.90
N ILE A 187 -16.22 20.73 1.80
CA ILE A 187 -16.89 20.50 0.51
C ILE A 187 -17.57 19.12 0.46
N MET A 188 -17.15 18.17 1.30
CA MET A 188 -17.54 16.76 1.22
C MET A 188 -18.45 16.30 2.37
N ARG A 189 -19.30 17.17 2.92
CA ARG A 189 -20.41 16.71 3.78
C ARG A 189 -21.41 15.95 2.90
N ILE A 190 -21.18 14.65 2.71
CA ILE A 190 -22.24 13.74 2.26
C ILE A 190 -23.26 13.73 3.41
N PRO A 191 -24.49 14.25 3.22
CA PRO A 191 -25.47 14.25 4.27
C PRO A 191 -25.67 12.80 4.76
N PRO A 192 -25.78 12.58 6.08
CA PRO A 192 -26.08 11.25 6.59
C PRO A 192 -27.34 10.75 5.90
N ARG A 193 -27.29 9.54 5.35
CA ARG A 193 -28.47 8.86 4.81
C ARG A 193 -29.53 8.91 5.89
N LEU A 194 -30.60 9.69 5.66
CA LEU A 194 -31.81 9.63 6.48
C LEU A 194 -32.15 8.15 6.57
N LYS A 195 -32.17 7.61 7.79
CA LYS A 195 -32.72 6.27 8.02
C LYS A 195 -34.13 6.33 7.47
N SER A 196 -34.38 5.64 6.35
CA SER A 196 -35.73 5.46 5.81
C SER A 196 -36.56 4.91 6.96
N GLY A 197 -37.58 5.68 7.35
CA GLY A 197 -38.48 5.32 8.43
C GLY A 197 -39.01 3.91 8.22
N SER A 198 -38.91 3.10 9.26
CA SER A 198 -39.82 1.99 9.49
C SER A 198 -41.23 2.57 9.58
N VAL A 199 -42.04 2.31 8.55
CA VAL A 199 -43.49 2.24 8.65
C VAL A 199 -43.86 0.78 8.50
#